data_AF-A0A765BYU6-F1
#
_entry.id   AF-A0A765BYU6-F1
#
_cell.length_a   1.000
_cell.length_b   1.000
_cell.length_c   1.000
_cell.angle_alpha   90.00
_cell.angle_beta   90.00
_cell.angle_gamma   90.00
#
_symmetry.space_group_name_H-M   'P 1'
#
loop_
_entity.id
_entity.type
_entity.pdbx_description
1 polymer ?
#
loop_
_entity_poly.entity_id
_entity_poly.type
_entity_poly.pdbx_seq_one_letter_code
_entity_poly.pdbx_strand_id
1 'polypeptide(L)'
;MLLVLRVWEVYFEERASFRMLQSLKGRKKLTNLWLAQGRCCPLCHQLITLETKWHVHHIIRRVDGGTDENANLVMVHPICHSQIHATGLKVVKPVRNSGL
;
A
#
# COMPACT_ATOMS: atom_id res chain seq x y z
N MET A 1 21.46 -12.18 0.50
CA MET A 1 20.39 -12.56 -0.46
C MET A 1 19.01 -11.97 -0.12
N LEU A 2 18.60 -11.89 1.16
CA LEU A 2 17.30 -11.27 1.56
C LEU A 2 17.25 -9.73 1.46
N LEU A 3 18.37 -9.02 1.64
CA LEU A 3 18.41 -7.55 1.61
C LEU A 3 18.20 -6.95 0.20
N VAL A 4 18.64 -7.66 -0.85
CA VAL A 4 18.52 -7.17 -2.23
C VAL A 4 17.07 -7.19 -2.70
N LEU A 5 16.29 -8.20 -2.32
CA LEU A 5 14.88 -8.28 -2.67
C LEU A 5 14.06 -7.11 -2.11
N ARG A 6 14.39 -6.64 -0.90
CA ARG A 6 13.66 -5.55 -0.21
C ARG A 6 13.85 -4.19 -0.89
N VAL A 7 15.07 -3.88 -1.38
CA VAL A 7 15.35 -2.60 -2.05
C VAL A 7 14.61 -2.50 -3.39
N TRP A 8 14.61 -3.58 -4.17
CA TRP A 8 13.88 -3.61 -5.44
C TRP A 8 12.38 -3.52 -5.24
N GLU A 9 11.86 -4.14 -4.19
CA GLU A 9 10.45 -4.13 -3.87
C GLU A 9 9.93 -2.71 -3.61
N VAL A 10 10.59 -1.94 -2.73
CA VAL A 10 10.25 -0.54 -2.48
C VAL A 10 10.27 0.27 -3.78
N TYR A 11 11.32 0.10 -4.60
CA TYR A 11 11.44 0.79 -5.89
C TYR A 11 10.26 0.45 -6.83
N PHE A 12 9.89 -0.82 -6.94
CA PHE A 12 8.79 -1.23 -7.81
C PHE A 12 7.43 -0.75 -7.31
N GLU A 13 7.23 -0.69 -5.99
CA GLU A 13 6.02 -0.15 -5.35
C GLU A 13 5.88 1.36 -5.58
N GLU A 14 6.96 2.12 -5.42
CA GLU A 14 6.97 3.56 -5.71
C GLU A 14 6.70 3.84 -7.20
N ARG A 15 7.35 3.07 -8.09
CA ARG A 15 7.11 3.17 -9.54
C ARG A 15 5.67 2.81 -9.91
N ALA A 16 5.09 1.79 -9.29
CA ALA A 16 3.70 1.41 -9.49
C ALA A 16 2.75 2.52 -9.03
N SER A 17 3.00 3.08 -7.84
CA SER A 17 2.25 4.22 -7.28
C SER A 17 2.31 5.44 -8.21
N PHE A 18 3.50 5.77 -8.70
CA PHE A 18 3.69 6.86 -9.66
C PHE A 18 2.89 6.64 -10.95
N ARG A 19 2.95 5.44 -11.54
CA ARG A 19 2.15 5.10 -12.73
C ARG A 19 0.65 5.21 -12.48
N MET A 20 0.17 4.85 -11.29
CA MET A 20 -1.25 5.02 -10.94
C MET A 20 -1.64 6.51 -10.91
N LEU A 21 -0.79 7.39 -10.38
CA LEU A 21 -1.04 8.83 -10.35
C LEU A 21 -1.12 9.46 -11.74
N GLN A 22 -0.38 8.94 -12.72
CA GLN A 22 -0.31 9.47 -14.09
C GLN A 22 -1.53 9.15 -14.97
N SER A 23 -2.51 8.38 -14.50
CA SER A 23 -3.69 8.02 -15.29
C SER A 23 -5.00 8.23 -14.52
N LEU A 24 -6.10 8.50 -15.24
CA LEU A 24 -7.43 8.62 -14.62
C LEU A 24 -7.86 7.30 -13.94
N LYS A 25 -7.65 6.17 -14.61
CA LYS A 25 -7.94 4.83 -14.08
C LYS A 25 -7.13 4.54 -12.81
N GLY A 26 -5.83 4.87 -12.82
CA GLY A 26 -4.96 4.68 -11.66
C GLY A 26 -5.32 5.59 -10.50
N ARG A 27 -5.63 6.87 -10.74
CA ARG A 27 -6.11 7.78 -9.69
C ARG A 27 -7.41 7.31 -9.06
N LYS A 28 -8.39 6.86 -9.87
CA LYS A 28 -9.63 6.26 -9.38
C LYS A 28 -9.36 5.04 -8.50
N LYS A 29 -8.38 4.21 -8.88
CA LYS A 29 -7.97 3.05 -8.09
C LYS A 29 -7.37 3.46 -6.74
N LEU A 30 -6.51 4.47 -6.70
CA LEU A 30 -5.95 5.00 -5.45
C LEU A 30 -7.04 5.57 -4.53
N THR A 31 -7.98 6.35 -5.07
CA THR A 31 -9.13 6.87 -4.32
C THR A 31 -9.98 5.74 -3.75
N ASN A 32 -10.29 4.71 -4.55
CA ASN A 32 -11.05 3.55 -4.10
C ASN A 32 -10.32 2.78 -3.00
N LEU A 33 -9.00 2.61 -3.11
CA LEU A 33 -8.18 1.95 -2.11
C LEU A 33 -8.24 2.72 -0.77
N TRP A 34 -8.03 4.03 -0.83
CA TRP A 34 -8.07 4.92 0.34
C TRP A 34 -9.43 4.91 1.03
N LEU A 35 -10.52 5.04 0.28
CA LEU A 35 -11.89 5.01 0.82
C LEU A 35 -12.23 3.64 1.41
N ALA A 36 -11.84 2.54 0.74
CA ALA A 36 -12.12 1.18 1.21
C ALA A 36 -11.40 0.85 2.52
N GLN A 37 -10.31 1.56 2.86
CA GLN A 37 -9.61 1.42 4.13
C GLN A 37 -10.14 2.36 5.23
N GLY A 38 -11.26 3.04 4.99
CA GLY A 38 -11.76 4.06 5.92
C GLY A 38 -10.80 5.26 6.06
N ARG A 39 -9.96 5.50 5.04
CA ARG A 39 -8.92 6.53 5.02
C ARG A 39 -7.79 6.32 6.05
N CYS A 40 -7.76 5.19 6.75
CA CYS A 40 -6.76 4.91 7.77
C CYS A 40 -5.62 4.03 7.23
N CYS A 41 -4.43 4.24 7.77
CA CYS A 41 -3.32 3.32 7.59
C CYS A 41 -3.58 2.03 8.39
N PRO A 42 -3.49 0.83 7.78
CA PRO A 42 -3.74 -0.44 8.48
C PRO A 42 -2.65 -0.82 9.47
N LEU A 43 -1.51 -0.10 9.53
CA LEU A 43 -0.44 -0.38 10.47
C LEU A 43 -0.58 0.45 11.75
N CYS A 44 -0.75 1.78 11.63
CA CYS A 44 -0.81 2.69 12.78
C CYS A 44 -2.23 3.16 13.12
N HIS A 45 -3.21 2.81 12.29
CA HIS A 45 -4.64 3.18 12.42
C HIS A 45 -4.94 4.68 12.38
N GLN A 46 -3.96 5.53 12.04
CA GLN A 46 -4.14 6.96 11.86
C GLN A 46 -4.62 7.29 10.44
N LEU A 47 -5.28 8.45 10.30
CA LEU A 47 -5.74 8.95 9.01
C LEU A 47 -4.56 9.20 8.06
N ILE A 48 -4.77 8.87 6.78
CA ILE A 48 -3.91 9.21 5.68
C ILE A 48 -4.45 10.49 5.04
N THR A 49 -3.68 11.57 5.14
CA THR A 49 -4.00 12.89 4.59
C THR A 49 -2.96 13.33 3.55
N LEU A 50 -3.20 14.49 2.94
CA LEU A 50 -2.24 15.10 2.00
C LEU A 50 -0.94 15.49 2.69
N GLU A 51 -0.99 15.87 3.97
CA GLU A 51 0.17 16.25 4.79
C GLU A 51 0.99 15.01 5.16
N THR A 52 0.33 13.94 5.61
CA THR A 52 1.02 12.71 6.04
C THR A 52 1.56 11.88 4.88
N LYS A 53 1.08 12.14 3.66
CA LYS A 53 1.38 11.38 2.44
C LYS A 53 1.04 9.90 2.57
N TRP A 54 1.27 9.16 1.49
CA TRP A 54 1.03 7.73 1.44
C TRP A 54 1.92 7.03 0.40
N HIS A 55 2.23 5.77 0.67
CA HIS A 55 2.77 4.80 -0.29
C HIS A 55 1.74 3.68 -0.50
N VAL A 56 1.81 3.00 -1.64
CA VAL A 56 1.06 1.76 -1.88
C VAL A 56 1.99 0.57 -1.68
N HIS A 57 1.56 -0.38 -0.88
CA HIS A 57 2.27 -1.61 -0.57
C HIS A 57 1.53 -2.83 -1.12
N HIS A 58 2.27 -3.82 -1.60
CA HIS A 58 1.73 -5.11 -2.02
C HIS A 58 1.70 -6.09 -0.84
N ILE A 59 0.51 -6.59 -0.47
CA ILE A 59 0.34 -7.58 0.61
C ILE A 59 1.13 -8.86 0.31
N ILE A 60 0.93 -9.41 -0.88
CA ILE A 60 1.77 -10.44 -1.47
C ILE A 60 2.70 -9.74 -2.44
N ARG A 61 3.99 -9.92 -2.22
CA ARG A 61 5.03 -9.27 -3.03
C ARG A 61 4.95 -9.75 -4.47
N ARG A 62 5.30 -8.89 -5.43
CA ARG A 62 5.29 -9.26 -6.86
C ARG A 62 6.22 -10.44 -7.17
N VAL A 63 7.37 -10.50 -6.51
CA VAL A 63 8.34 -11.61 -6.66
C VAL A 63 7.81 -12.93 -6.11
N ASP A 64 6.84 -12.88 -5.21
CA ASP A 64 6.17 -14.05 -4.63
C ASP A 64 4.84 -14.36 -5.34
N GLY A 65 4.59 -13.76 -6.52
CA GLY A 65 3.38 -13.99 -7.31
C GLY A 65 2.22 -13.02 -7.05
N GLY A 66 2.44 -11.96 -6.27
CA GLY A 66 1.43 -10.95 -5.99
C GLY A 66 1.02 -10.13 -7.22
N THR A 67 -0.29 -9.90 -7.36
CA THR A 67 -0.85 -9.12 -8.46
C THR A 67 -0.88 -7.62 -8.14
N ASP A 68 -1.02 -6.78 -9.17
CA ASP A 68 -1.31 -5.35 -8.99
C ASP A 68 -2.80 -5.10 -8.71
N GLU A 69 -3.61 -6.09 -8.37
CA GLU A 69 -5.05 -5.90 -8.14
C GLU A 69 -5.34 -5.19 -6.82
N ASN A 70 -6.46 -4.45 -6.75
CA ASN A 70 -6.81 -3.71 -5.54
C ASN A 70 -6.93 -4.63 -4.30
N ALA A 71 -7.26 -5.90 -4.48
CA ALA A 71 -7.30 -6.89 -3.40
C ALA A 71 -5.93 -7.12 -2.73
N ASN A 72 -4.85 -7.00 -3.50
CA ASN A 72 -3.48 -7.23 -3.06
C ASN A 72 -2.71 -5.94 -2.68
N LEU A 73 -3.36 -4.78 -2.71
CA LEU A 73 -2.71 -3.49 -2.43
C LEU A 73 -3.22 -2.88 -1.12
N VAL A 74 -2.36 -2.21 -0.37
CA VAL A 74 -2.75 -1.37 0.78
C VAL A 74 -2.08 -0.02 0.72
N MET A 75 -2.80 1.02 1.16
CA MET A 75 -2.25 2.35 1.31
C MET A 75 -1.75 2.53 2.75
N VAL A 76 -0.50 2.94 2.92
CA VAL A 76 0.17 3.11 4.21
C VAL A 76 0.92 4.44 4.26
N HIS A 77 1.22 4.97 5.45
CA HIS A 77 2.13 6.11 5.57
C HIS A 77 3.55 5.73 5.11
N PRO A 78 4.36 6.67 4.59
CA PRO A 78 5.74 6.37 4.18
C PRO A 78 6.59 5.74 5.30
N ILE A 79 6.45 6.21 6.54
CA ILE A 79 7.18 5.64 7.69
C ILE A 79 6.71 4.21 7.99
N CYS A 80 5.39 3.97 7.96
CA CYS A 80 4.82 2.64 8.15
C CYS A 80 5.27 1.68 7.03
N HIS A 81 5.37 2.17 5.80
CA HIS A 81 5.90 1.43 4.66
C HIS A 81 7.34 0.98 4.88
N SER A 82 8.22 1.89 5.32
CA SER A 82 9.60 1.54 5.68
C SER A 82 9.67 0.52 6.82
N GLN A 83 8.80 0.64 7.83
CA GLN A 83 8.73 -0.31 8.95
C GLN A 83 8.35 -1.72 8.47
N ILE A 84 7.35 -1.85 7.59
CA ILE A 84 6.93 -3.12 7.00
C ILE A 84 8.12 -3.81 6.34
N HIS A 85 8.86 -3.10 5.49
CA HIS A 85 10.02 -3.66 4.77
C HIS A 85 11.22 -3.94 5.67
N ALA A 86 11.46 -3.11 6.69
CA ALA A 86 12.55 -3.30 7.64
C ALA A 86 12.33 -4.55 8.51
N THR A 87 11.10 -4.74 8.99
CA THR A 87 10.75 -5.77 9.98
C THR A 87 10.16 -7.04 9.37
N GLY A 88 9.72 -7.00 8.12
CA GLY A 88 9.02 -8.12 7.47
C GLY A 88 7.60 -8.33 7.99
N LEU A 89 6.97 -7.30 8.55
CA LEU A 89 5.58 -7.37 9.00
C LEU A 89 4.65 -7.67 7.83
N LYS A 90 3.68 -8.56 8.04
CA LYS A 90 2.62 -8.82 7.07
C LYS A 90 1.45 -7.89 7.33
N VAL A 91 1.09 -7.07 6.35
CA VAL A 91 -0.08 -6.21 6.41
C VAL A 91 -1.24 -6.88 5.69
N VAL A 92 -2.44 -6.78 6.25
CA VAL A 92 -3.67 -7.32 5.66
C VAL A 92 -4.66 -6.20 5.34
N LYS A 93 -5.67 -6.50 4.53
CA LYS A 93 -6.79 -5.58 4.31
C LYS A 93 -7.55 -5.36 5.63
N PRO A 94 -7.93 -4.12 5.96
CA PRO A 94 -8.86 -3.89 7.06
C PRO A 94 -10.22 -4.53 6.73
N VAL A 95 -10.88 -5.06 7.75
CA VAL A 95 -12.25 -5.58 7.63
C VAL A 95 -13.15 -4.42 7.23
N ARG A 96 -14.05 -4.65 6.26
CA ARG A 96 -15.11 -3.70 5.97
C ARG A 96 -15.99 -3.64 7.21
N ASN A 97 -15.94 -2.53 7.96
CA ASN A 97 -16.93 -2.30 9.00
C ASN A 97 -18.23 -1.93 8.28
N SER A 98 -18.97 -2.95 7.85
CA SER A 98 -20.36 -2.80 7.44
C SER A 98 -21.08 -2.33 8.69
N GLY A 99 -21.35 -1.03 8.80
CA GLY A 99 -22.10 -0.48 9.92
C GLY A 99 -23.42 -1.23 10.04
N LEU A 100 -23.54 -2.03 11.10
CA LEU A 100 -24.79 -2.49 11.70
C LEU A 100 -24.93 -1.75 13.02
#